data_AF-A0A522VNY9-F1
#
_entry.id   AF-A0A522VNY9-F1
#
_cell.length_a   1.000
_cell.length_b   1.000
_cell.length_c   1.000
_cell.angle_alpha   90.00
_cell.angle_beta   90.00
_cell.angle_gamma   90.00
#
_symmetry.space_group_name_H-M   'P 1'
#
loop_
_entity.id
_entity.type
_entity.pdbx_description
1 polymer ?
#
loop_
_entity_poly.entity_id
_entity_poly.type
_entity_poly.pdbx_seq_one_letter_code
_entity_poly.pdbx_strand_id
1 'polypeptide(L)' 'PPAFPLATAAIAPLRAAAERRGSGDFSPLWSGQNASGCRALPAAELTRQLSRVA' A
#
# COMPACT_ATOMS: atom_id res chain seq x y z
N PRO A 1 -24.57 -0.87 3.07
CA PRO A 1 -23.26 -1.39 2.63
C PRO A 1 -23.12 -2.86 3.08
N PRO A 2 -22.33 -3.71 2.41
CA PRO A 2 -22.05 -5.05 2.92
C PRO A 2 -21.29 -4.97 4.25
N ALA A 3 -21.56 -5.89 5.17
CA ALA A 3 -20.80 -5.98 6.41
C ALA A 3 -19.35 -6.38 6.10
N PHE A 4 -18.40 -5.86 6.90
CA PHE A 4 -17.02 -6.35 6.84
C PHE A 4 -17.00 -7.85 7.16
N PRO A 5 -16.24 -8.69 6.41
CA PRO A 5 -15.27 -8.36 5.34
C PRO A 5 -15.79 -8.54 3.89
N LEU A 6 -17.11 -8.60 3.67
CA LEU A 6 -17.70 -9.10 2.43
C LEU A 6 -17.42 -8.23 1.18
N ALA A 7 -17.08 -6.95 1.35
CA ALA A 7 -16.79 -6.05 0.23
C ALA A 7 -15.54 -6.46 -0.58
N THR A 8 -14.53 -7.06 0.06
CA THR A 8 -13.25 -7.38 -0.59
C THR A 8 -13.40 -8.42 -1.71
N ALA A 9 -14.31 -9.38 -1.55
CA ALA A 9 -14.55 -10.41 -2.56
C ALA A 9 -15.14 -9.81 -3.85
N ALA A 10 -16.00 -8.79 -3.74
CA ALA A 10 -16.66 -8.17 -4.89
C ALA A 10 -15.69 -7.37 -5.79
N ILE A 11 -14.65 -6.75 -5.21
CA ILE A 11 -13.70 -5.91 -5.97
C ILE A 11 -12.51 -6.70 -6.55
N ALA A 12 -12.27 -7.93 -6.07
CA ALA A 12 -11.08 -8.71 -6.40
C ALA A 12 -10.86 -8.95 -7.92
N PRO A 13 -11.89 -9.23 -8.75
CA PRO A 13 -11.70 -9.40 -10.18
C PRO A 13 -11.27 -8.11 -10.91
N LEU A 14 -11.82 -6.96 -10.51
CA LEU A 14 -11.46 -5.65 -11.08
C LEU A 14 -10.03 -5.28 -10.72
N ARG A 15 -9.64 -5.49 -9.45
CA ARG A 15 -8.24 -5.34 -9.00
C ARG A 15 -7.30 -6.17 -9.87
N ALA A 16 -7.56 -7.47 -9.99
CA ALA A 16 -6.70 -8.37 -10.75
C ALA A 16 -6.59 -7.98 -12.24
N ALA A 17 -7.68 -7.52 -12.85
CA ALA A 17 -7.68 -7.09 -14.25
C ALA A 17 -6.91 -5.78 -14.48
N ALA A 18 -7.05 -4.80 -13.58
CA ALA A 18 -6.38 -3.51 -13.67
C ALA A 18 -4.87 -3.62 -13.39
N GLU A 19 -4.48 -4.37 -12.35
CA GLU A 19 -3.07 -4.58 -11.99
C GLU A 19 -2.28 -5.25 -13.12
N ARG A 20 -2.87 -6.25 -13.82
CA ARG A 20 -2.25 -6.87 -15.01
C ARG A 20 -1.96 -5.89 -16.15
N ARG A 21 -2.64 -4.74 -16.18
CA ARG A 21 -2.44 -3.66 -17.16
C ARG A 21 -1.60 -2.51 -16.60
N GLY A 22 -1.03 -2.68 -15.40
CA GLY A 22 -0.25 -1.64 -14.72
C GLY A 22 -1.09 -0.51 -14.11
N SER A 23 -2.41 -0.65 -13.99
CA SER A 23 -3.28 0.34 -13.34
C SER A 23 -3.57 -0.03 -11.89
N GLY A 24 -3.52 0.98 -11.01
CA GLY A 24 -3.85 0.87 -9.58
C GLY A 24 -5.29 1.22 -9.22
N ASP A 25 -6.16 1.51 -10.18
CA ASP A 25 -7.46 2.18 -9.96
C ASP A 25 -8.43 1.42 -9.03
N PHE A 26 -8.26 0.09 -8.92
CA PHE A 26 -9.07 -0.78 -8.05
C PHE A 26 -8.25 -1.44 -6.94
N SER A 27 -7.02 -0.97 -6.72
CA SER A 27 -6.12 -1.48 -5.69
C SER A 27 -6.38 -0.79 -4.35
N PRO A 28 -6.41 -1.52 -3.23
CA PRO A 28 -6.42 -0.89 -1.91
C PRO A 28 -5.02 -0.33 -1.59
N LEU A 29 -4.73 0.89 -2.08
CA LEU A 29 -3.43 1.56 -1.94
C LEU A 29 -3.21 2.14 -0.53
N TRP A 30 -3.03 1.25 0.44
CA TRP A 30 -2.80 1.64 1.83
C TRP A 30 -1.53 2.48 1.99
N SER A 31 -1.70 3.69 2.51
CA SER A 31 -0.61 4.58 2.92
C SER A 31 -1.08 5.47 4.06
N GLY A 32 -0.16 5.84 4.96
CA GLY A 32 -0.39 6.93 5.90
C GLY A 32 -0.44 8.28 5.20
N GLN A 33 -0.77 9.34 5.96
CA GLN A 33 -0.88 10.70 5.42
C GLN A 33 0.47 11.31 5.00
N ASN A 34 1.58 10.86 5.59
CA ASN A 34 2.93 11.35 5.27
C ASN A 34 3.78 10.23 4.65
N ALA A 35 3.78 10.15 3.31
CA ALA A 35 4.60 9.21 2.55
C ALA A 35 5.97 9.77 2.14
N SER A 36 6.32 11.01 2.53
CA SER A 36 7.59 11.66 2.13
C SER A 36 8.85 10.95 2.64
N GLY A 37 8.70 10.12 3.68
CA GLY A 37 9.78 9.31 4.26
C GLY A 37 10.00 7.96 3.58
N CYS A 38 9.16 7.54 2.62
CA CYS A 38 9.31 6.26 1.93
C CYS A 38 10.60 6.22 1.10
N ARG A 39 11.44 5.19 1.33
CA ARG A 39 12.73 5.01 0.66
C ARG A 39 12.89 3.56 0.19
N ALA A 40 13.40 3.38 -1.02
CA ALA A 40 13.75 2.06 -1.57
C ALA A 40 15.16 1.62 -1.09
N LEU A 41 15.28 1.33 0.21
CA LEU A 41 16.52 0.91 0.88
C LEU A 41 16.27 -0.35 1.73
N PRO A 42 17.32 -1.12 2.10
CA PRO A 42 17.17 -2.19 3.07
C PRO A 42 16.57 -1.68 4.38
N ALA A 43 15.61 -2.41 4.94
CA ALA A 43 14.89 -1.98 6.15
C ALA A 43 15.85 -1.65 7.32
N ALA A 44 16.92 -2.43 7.51
CA ALA A 44 17.92 -2.20 8.55
C ALA A 44 18.65 -0.85 8.41
N GLU A 45 18.83 -0.36 7.18
CA GLU A 45 19.43 0.96 6.95
C GLU A 45 18.45 2.08 7.31
N LEU A 46 17.18 1.96 6.90
CA LEU A 46 16.13 2.91 7.27
C LEU A 46 15.98 3.00 8.80
N THR A 47 15.98 1.86 9.50
CA THR A 47 15.93 1.84 10.97
C THR A 47 17.09 2.59 11.62
N ARG A 48 18.32 2.42 11.11
CA ARG A 48 19.50 3.17 11.61
C ARG A 48 19.42 4.66 11.32
N GLN A 49 18.80 5.08 10.21
CA GLN A 49 18.57 6.49 9.91
C GLN A 49 17.57 7.09 10.90
N LEU A 50 16.49 6.37 11.19
CA LEU A 50 15.46 6.78 12.15
C LEU A 50 15.95 6.85 13.60
N SER A 51 16.95 6.04 13.98
CA SER A 51 17.50 6.03 15.34
C SER A 51 18.52 7.14 15.60
N ARG A 52 18.89 7.93 14.59
CA ARG A 52 19.76 9.10 14.80
C ARG A 52 18.96 10.15 15.55
N VAL A 53 19.44 10.53 16.74
CA VAL A 53 18.92 11.71 17.43
C VAL A 53 19.18 12.90 16.51
N ALA A 54 18.15 13.71 16.29
CA ALA A 54 18.26 14.95 15.53
C ALA A 54 19.22 15.94 16.21
#